data_AF-A0A136LXN7-F1
#
_entry.id   AF-A0A136LXN7-F1
#
_cell.length_a   1.000
_cell.length_b   1.000
_cell.length_c   1.000
_cell.angle_alpha   90.00
_cell.angle_beta   90.00
_cell.angle_gamma   90.00
#
_symmetry.space_group_name_H-M   'P 1'
#
loop_
_entity.id
_entity.type
_entity.pdbx_description
1 polymer ?
#
loop_
_entity_poly.entity_id
_entity_poly.type
_entity_poly.pdbx_seq_one_letter_code
_entity_poly.pdbx_strand_id
1 'polypeptide(L)'
;MRRTYFFGVATDTQDREGAVTATGDSTGLNEADISSVLDQFRGEIDQYVSLYSSVKVDGKKLRVLMRDERYAKSVSFDDEMHKHLILTPVEGSNAPALDIPVPRRRISIYDISLISCRTAAGNELAELQLPENAPEQFTVARIRVHCSKGTYVRQLAEDIGDALGTPATLLQLTRTSIADVSIADTVDIESLS
;
A
#
# COMPACT_ATOMS: atom_id res chain seq x y z
N MET A 1 4.61 14.04 4.14
CA MET A 1 5.25 12.70 4.26
C MET A 1 6.12 12.43 3.04
N ARG A 2 7.21 11.66 3.16
CA ARG A 2 8.01 11.15 2.02
C ARG A 2 7.87 9.63 1.94
N ARG A 3 7.71 9.09 0.73
CA ARG A 3 7.49 7.66 0.47
C ARG A 3 8.37 7.18 -0.68
N THR A 4 8.68 5.90 -0.67
CA THR A 4 9.31 5.19 -1.79
C THR A 4 8.37 4.06 -2.21
N TYR A 5 7.93 4.10 -3.46
CA TYR A 5 7.08 3.10 -4.09
C TYR A 5 7.90 2.27 -5.08
N PHE A 6 7.52 1.00 -5.19
CA PHE A 6 8.08 0.04 -6.11
C PHE A 6 6.97 -0.41 -7.06
N PHE A 7 7.13 -0.10 -8.35
CA PHE A 7 6.22 -0.48 -9.42
C PHE A 7 6.67 -1.78 -10.09
N GLY A 8 5.72 -2.57 -10.56
CA GLY A 8 5.92 -3.91 -11.11
C GLY A 8 5.78 -5.04 -10.07
N VAL A 9 5.36 -4.74 -8.83
CA VAL A 9 5.18 -5.74 -7.76
C VAL A 9 4.00 -5.39 -6.88
N ALA A 10 3.13 -6.36 -6.61
CA ALA A 10 2.12 -6.30 -5.54
C ALA A 10 2.49 -7.31 -4.47
N THR A 11 2.24 -6.95 -3.21
CA THR A 11 2.42 -7.83 -2.05
C THR A 11 1.13 -7.92 -1.27
N ASP A 12 0.91 -9.05 -0.57
CA ASP A 12 -0.32 -9.26 0.18
C ASP A 12 -0.52 -8.22 1.30
N THR A 13 0.56 -7.76 1.95
CA THR A 13 0.53 -6.71 2.98
C THR A 13 0.56 -5.29 2.42
N GLN A 14 0.68 -5.14 1.09
CA GLN A 14 0.78 -3.84 0.40
C GLN A 14 2.04 -3.03 0.78
N ASP A 15 3.02 -3.70 1.38
CA ASP A 15 4.35 -3.17 1.69
C ASP A 15 5.42 -4.26 1.50
N ARG A 16 6.69 -3.87 1.68
CA ARG A 16 7.83 -4.77 1.49
C ARG A 16 7.89 -5.99 2.43
N GLU A 17 7.12 -6.02 3.51
CA GLU A 17 7.13 -7.14 4.47
C GLU A 17 6.28 -8.32 3.99
N GLY A 18 5.46 -8.13 2.96
CA GLY A 18 4.55 -9.13 2.44
C GLY A 18 5.15 -10.04 1.38
N ALA A 19 4.45 -11.13 1.11
CA ALA A 19 4.77 -12.03 0.01
C ALA A 19 4.30 -11.44 -1.32
N VAL A 20 5.10 -11.60 -2.38
CA VAL A 20 4.73 -11.16 -3.73
C VAL A 20 3.51 -11.96 -4.21
N THR A 21 2.47 -11.24 -4.64
CA THR A 21 1.21 -11.80 -5.16
C THR A 21 1.04 -11.59 -6.66
N ALA A 22 1.65 -10.55 -7.21
CA ALA A 22 1.68 -10.29 -8.64
C ALA A 22 2.94 -9.51 -9.02
N THR A 23 3.39 -9.70 -10.26
CA THR A 23 4.45 -8.92 -10.88
C THR A 23 3.99 -8.39 -12.23
N GLY A 24 4.60 -7.31 -12.69
CA GLY A 24 4.36 -6.71 -13.99
C GLY A 24 5.58 -5.94 -14.47
N ASP A 25 5.67 -5.70 -15.78
CA ASP A 25 6.71 -4.85 -16.32
C ASP A 25 6.41 -3.39 -15.93
N SER A 26 7.41 -2.72 -15.35
CA SER A 26 7.36 -1.31 -15.00
C SER A 26 8.54 -0.53 -15.59
N THR A 27 9.45 -1.20 -16.31
CA THR A 27 10.75 -0.64 -16.74
C THR A 27 10.61 0.50 -17.75
N GLY A 28 9.46 0.59 -18.43
CA GLY A 28 9.13 1.68 -19.36
C GLY A 28 8.52 2.94 -18.71
N LEU A 29 8.17 2.89 -17.42
CA LEU A 29 7.57 4.04 -16.74
C LEU A 29 8.58 5.17 -16.52
N ASN A 30 8.24 6.36 -17.00
CA ASN A 30 9.06 7.56 -16.83
C ASN A 30 8.41 8.56 -15.85
N GLU A 31 9.12 9.68 -15.58
CA GLU A 31 8.65 10.72 -14.67
C GLU A 31 7.34 11.37 -15.10
N ALA A 32 7.11 11.53 -16.40
CA ALA A 32 5.90 12.15 -16.93
C ALA A 32 4.69 11.23 -16.75
N ASP A 33 4.85 9.92 -16.98
CA ASP A 33 3.79 8.93 -16.77
C ASP A 33 3.30 8.97 -15.31
N ILE A 34 4.26 8.88 -14.38
CA ILE A 34 3.96 8.87 -12.95
C ILE A 34 3.35 10.20 -12.53
N SER A 35 3.95 11.34 -12.90
CA SER A 35 3.45 12.66 -12.50
C SER A 35 2.03 12.91 -13.00
N SER A 36 1.72 12.51 -14.24
CA SER A 36 0.38 12.60 -14.82
C SER A 36 -0.66 11.80 -14.02
N VAL A 37 -0.31 10.58 -13.61
CA VAL A 37 -1.20 9.76 -12.76
C VAL A 37 -1.37 10.36 -11.37
N LEU A 38 -0.30 10.89 -10.76
CA LEU A 38 -0.36 11.48 -9.42
C LEU A 38 -1.38 12.62 -9.31
N ASP A 39 -1.52 13.43 -10.36
CA ASP A 39 -2.45 14.56 -10.35
C ASP A 39 -3.92 14.14 -10.20
N GLN A 40 -4.27 12.92 -10.63
CA GLN A 40 -5.62 12.36 -10.49
C GLN A 40 -6.00 12.08 -9.03
N PHE A 41 -5.02 11.93 -8.15
CA PHE A 41 -5.25 11.62 -6.73
C PHE A 41 -5.44 12.85 -5.86
N ARG A 42 -5.27 14.07 -6.40
CA ARG A 42 -5.45 15.31 -5.63
C ARG A 42 -6.92 15.57 -5.31
N GLY A 43 -7.17 16.11 -4.13
CA GLY A 43 -8.52 16.46 -3.68
C GLY A 43 -9.16 15.35 -2.85
N GLU A 44 -10.50 15.31 -2.85
CA GLU A 44 -11.26 14.29 -2.12
C GLU A 44 -11.35 13.00 -2.93
N ILE A 45 -10.96 11.87 -2.31
CA ILE A 45 -11.09 10.54 -2.90
C ILE A 45 -11.69 9.56 -1.90
N ASP A 46 -12.44 8.58 -2.40
CA ASP A 46 -12.96 7.46 -1.61
C ASP A 46 -12.00 6.26 -1.70
N GLN A 47 -11.24 6.05 -0.63
CA GLN A 47 -10.21 5.02 -0.57
C GLN A 47 -10.71 3.79 0.19
N TYR A 48 -10.45 2.58 -0.33
CA TYR A 48 -10.64 1.35 0.45
C TYR A 48 -9.70 1.30 1.64
N VAL A 49 -10.18 0.83 2.79
CA VAL A 49 -9.27 0.62 3.92
C VAL A 49 -8.32 -0.54 3.60
N SER A 50 -7.05 -0.41 4.00
CA SER A 50 -6.10 -1.52 3.92
C SER A 50 -6.60 -2.71 4.75
N LEU A 51 -6.48 -3.93 4.21
CA LEU A 51 -6.85 -5.16 4.92
C LEU A 51 -5.98 -5.40 6.16
N TYR A 52 -4.72 -4.95 6.12
CA TYR A 52 -3.80 -4.97 7.25
C TYR A 52 -3.95 -3.73 8.14
N SER A 53 -5.18 -3.44 8.56
CA SER A 53 -5.51 -2.25 9.38
C SER A 53 -6.21 -2.57 10.70
N SER A 54 -6.41 -1.52 11.50
CA SER A 54 -7.18 -1.56 12.76
C SER A 54 -8.68 -1.36 12.59
N VAL A 55 -9.18 -1.23 11.36
CA VAL A 55 -10.61 -1.09 11.11
C VAL A 55 -11.32 -2.36 11.56
N LYS A 56 -12.46 -2.19 12.23
CA LYS A 56 -13.32 -3.29 12.66
C LYS A 56 -14.49 -3.42 11.72
N VAL A 57 -14.77 -4.65 11.30
CA VAL A 57 -16.01 -5.06 10.63
C VAL A 57 -16.57 -6.21 11.46
N ASP A 58 -17.84 -6.11 11.84
CA ASP A 58 -18.51 -7.06 12.75
C ASP A 58 -17.72 -7.36 14.04
N GLY A 59 -17.18 -6.30 14.64
CA GLY A 59 -16.42 -6.38 15.90
C GLY A 59 -14.99 -6.92 15.77
N LYS A 60 -14.61 -7.52 14.64
CA LYS A 60 -13.27 -8.08 14.40
C LYS A 60 -12.40 -7.11 13.60
N LYS A 61 -11.13 -6.98 13.97
CA LYS A 61 -10.16 -6.12 13.26
C LYS A 61 -9.71 -6.81 11.97
N LEU A 62 -9.68 -6.10 10.85
CA LEU A 62 -9.26 -6.66 9.55
C LEU A 62 -7.87 -7.32 9.61
N ARG A 63 -6.87 -6.67 10.24
CA ARG A 63 -5.54 -7.29 10.39
C ARG A 63 -5.54 -8.61 11.17
N VAL A 64 -6.50 -8.81 12.07
CA VAL A 64 -6.60 -10.04 12.86
C VAL A 64 -7.11 -11.16 11.96
N LEU A 65 -8.09 -10.86 11.11
CA LEU A 65 -8.58 -11.79 10.08
C LEU A 65 -7.49 -12.13 9.06
N MET A 66 -6.73 -11.13 8.59
CA MET A 66 -5.62 -11.36 7.63
C MET A 66 -4.52 -12.27 8.19
N ARG A 67 -4.30 -12.24 9.51
CA ARG A 67 -3.30 -13.06 10.20
C ARG A 67 -3.85 -14.38 10.75
N ASP A 68 -5.15 -14.66 10.59
CA ASP A 68 -5.76 -15.90 11.09
C ASP A 68 -5.50 -17.03 10.09
N GLU A 69 -4.59 -17.93 10.42
CA GLU A 69 -4.14 -19.05 9.57
C GLU A 69 -5.22 -20.09 9.29
N ARG A 70 -6.36 -20.02 10.00
CA ARG A 70 -7.51 -20.89 9.76
C ARG A 70 -8.24 -20.60 8.45
N TYR A 71 -7.86 -19.55 7.74
CA TYR A 71 -8.49 -19.13 6.50
C TYR A 71 -7.48 -18.99 5.37
N ALA A 72 -7.86 -19.47 4.18
CA ALA A 72 -7.40 -18.93 2.92
C ALA A 72 -8.11 -17.57 2.68
N LYS A 73 -7.36 -16.55 2.23
CA LYS A 73 -7.88 -15.21 1.98
C LYS A 73 -7.92 -14.92 0.49
N SER A 74 -9.02 -14.38 0.01
CA SER A 74 -9.11 -13.80 -1.33
C SER A 74 -9.89 -12.50 -1.28
N VAL A 75 -9.71 -11.69 -2.32
CA VAL A 75 -10.49 -10.47 -2.54
C VAL A 75 -11.42 -10.71 -3.70
N SER A 76 -12.67 -10.28 -3.56
CA SER A 76 -13.66 -10.23 -4.65
C SER A 76 -14.27 -8.84 -4.74
N PHE A 77 -14.92 -8.58 -5.86
CA PHE A 77 -15.76 -7.40 -6.06
C PHE A 77 -17.18 -7.88 -6.38
N ASP A 78 -18.18 -7.23 -5.80
CA ASP A 78 -19.59 -7.48 -6.15
C ASP A 78 -19.98 -6.76 -7.47
N ASP A 79 -21.23 -6.92 -7.88
CA ASP A 79 -21.77 -6.30 -9.11
C ASP A 79 -21.76 -4.76 -9.05
N GLU A 80 -21.71 -4.18 -7.84
CA GLU A 80 -21.62 -2.74 -7.59
C GLU A 80 -20.17 -2.26 -7.39
N MET A 81 -19.19 -3.12 -7.66
CA MET A 81 -17.74 -2.88 -7.48
C MET A 81 -17.33 -2.60 -6.02
N HIS A 82 -18.12 -3.03 -5.03
CA HIS A 82 -17.70 -3.06 -3.65
C HIS A 82 -16.68 -4.18 -3.42
N LYS A 83 -15.58 -3.84 -2.75
CA LYS A 83 -14.52 -4.80 -2.40
C LYS A 83 -14.92 -5.64 -1.19
N HIS A 84 -14.75 -6.95 -1.31
CA HIS A 84 -15.04 -7.92 -0.26
C HIS A 84 -13.78 -8.74 0.06
N LEU A 85 -13.56 -9.02 1.34
CA LEU A 85 -12.58 -9.98 1.84
C LEU A 85 -13.29 -11.31 2.08
N ILE A 86 -12.95 -12.31 1.28
CA ILE A 86 -13.47 -13.66 1.38
C ILE A 86 -12.51 -14.50 2.20
N LEU A 87 -13.03 -15.11 3.27
CA LEU A 87 -12.29 -15.97 4.17
C LEU A 87 -12.84 -17.40 4.08
N THR A 88 -12.12 -18.24 3.34
CA THR A 88 -12.47 -19.65 3.16
C THR A 88 -11.74 -20.48 4.21
N PRO A 89 -12.43 -21.26 5.05
CA PRO A 89 -11.77 -22.10 6.04
C PRO A 89 -10.83 -23.10 5.37
N VAL A 90 -9.61 -23.24 5.89
CA VAL A 90 -8.69 -24.29 5.45
C VAL A 90 -9.19 -25.66 5.88
N GLU A 91 -8.78 -26.72 5.19
CA GLU A 91 -9.18 -28.09 5.51
C GLU A 91 -8.86 -28.44 6.98
N GLY A 92 -9.81 -29.06 7.68
CA GLY A 92 -9.69 -29.41 9.11
C GLY A 92 -9.91 -28.26 10.09
N SER A 93 -10.14 -27.03 9.60
CA SER A 93 -10.54 -25.91 10.47
C SER A 93 -12.03 -25.97 10.83
N ASN A 94 -12.36 -25.71 12.09
CA ASN A 94 -13.75 -25.50 12.55
C ASN A 94 -14.25 -24.06 12.36
N ALA A 95 -13.52 -23.24 11.60
CA ALA A 95 -13.91 -21.86 11.35
C ALA A 95 -15.07 -21.77 10.33
N PRO A 96 -16.02 -20.83 10.48
CA PRO A 96 -17.06 -20.60 9.48
C PRO A 96 -16.51 -19.81 8.30
N ALA A 97 -17.02 -20.04 7.07
CA ALA A 97 -16.72 -19.14 5.96
C ALA A 97 -17.26 -17.74 6.25
N LEU A 98 -16.50 -16.70 5.88
CA LEU A 98 -16.88 -15.31 6.08
C LEU A 98 -16.73 -14.54 4.77
N ASP A 99 -17.68 -13.63 4.55
CA ASP A 99 -17.66 -12.62 3.52
C ASP A 99 -17.73 -11.26 4.21
N ILE A 100 -16.64 -10.49 4.11
CA ILE A 100 -16.46 -9.26 4.88
C ILE A 100 -16.38 -8.08 3.90
N PRO A 101 -17.38 -7.18 3.87
CA PRO A 101 -17.29 -5.97 3.04
C PRO A 101 -16.15 -5.08 3.54
N VAL A 102 -15.31 -4.63 2.61
CA VAL A 102 -14.17 -3.75 2.90
C VAL A 102 -14.65 -2.31 2.79
N PRO A 103 -14.73 -1.55 3.90
CA PRO A 103 -15.31 -0.21 3.86
C PRO A 103 -14.41 0.76 3.10
N ARG A 104 -15.05 1.74 2.47
CA ARG A 104 -14.37 2.92 1.92
C ARG A 104 -14.38 4.07 2.93
N ARG A 105 -13.42 4.96 2.80
CA ARG A 105 -13.34 6.20 3.58
C ARG A 105 -13.01 7.35 2.67
N ARG A 106 -13.74 8.44 2.84
CA ARG A 106 -13.39 9.71 2.23
C ARG A 106 -12.14 10.27 2.90
N ILE A 107 -11.13 10.55 2.09
CA ILE A 107 -9.89 11.20 2.50
C ILE A 107 -9.60 12.39 1.59
N SER A 108 -8.68 13.25 2.00
CA SER A 108 -8.20 14.36 1.18
C SER A 108 -6.71 14.19 0.94
N ILE A 109 -6.30 14.25 -0.32
CA ILE A 109 -4.90 14.42 -0.72
C ILE A 109 -4.72 15.90 -1.05
N TYR A 110 -4.12 16.64 -0.12
CA TYR A 110 -3.89 18.08 -0.27
C TYR A 110 -2.78 18.36 -1.28
N ASP A 111 -1.75 17.52 -1.29
CA ASP A 111 -0.66 17.56 -2.26
C ASP A 111 -0.04 16.17 -2.43
N ILE A 112 0.40 15.85 -3.64
CA ILE A 112 1.10 14.62 -4.01
C ILE A 112 2.07 14.94 -5.14
N SER A 113 3.37 14.71 -4.98
CA SER A 113 4.35 15.09 -6.00
C SER A 113 5.44 14.04 -6.15
N LEU A 114 5.88 13.81 -7.38
CA LEU A 114 7.07 13.03 -7.66
C LEU A 114 8.30 13.79 -7.15
N ILE A 115 9.19 13.09 -6.44
CA ILE A 115 10.51 13.59 -6.01
C ILE A 115 11.59 13.10 -6.99
N SER A 116 11.50 11.83 -7.38
CA SER A 116 12.42 11.19 -8.33
C SER A 116 11.83 9.89 -8.82
N CYS A 117 12.09 9.52 -10.07
CA CYS A 117 11.82 8.19 -10.60
C CYS A 117 13.09 7.62 -11.22
N ARG A 118 13.31 6.30 -11.12
CA ARG A 118 14.28 5.60 -11.95
C ARG A 118 13.95 4.13 -12.10
N THR A 119 14.36 3.54 -13.20
CA THR A 119 14.51 2.09 -13.32
C THR A 119 15.78 1.66 -12.60
N ALA A 120 15.70 0.58 -11.84
CA ALA A 120 16.81 0.00 -11.10
C ALA A 120 16.76 -1.52 -11.18
N ALA A 121 17.93 -2.15 -11.19
CA ALA A 121 18.05 -3.57 -10.94
C ALA A 121 17.95 -3.88 -9.44
N GLY A 122 17.50 -5.07 -9.08
CA GLY A 122 17.30 -5.45 -7.68
C GLY A 122 18.54 -5.34 -6.80
N ASN A 123 19.73 -5.57 -7.37
CA ASN A 123 21.02 -5.42 -6.68
C ASN A 123 21.39 -3.96 -6.36
N GLU A 124 20.91 -2.98 -7.13
CA GLU A 124 21.13 -1.55 -6.89
C GLU A 124 20.34 -1.02 -5.70
N LEU A 125 19.44 -1.84 -5.14
CA LEU A 125 18.50 -1.48 -4.09
C LEU A 125 18.60 -2.42 -2.88
N ALA A 126 19.76 -3.05 -2.68
CA ALA A 126 20.00 -3.99 -1.59
C ALA A 126 19.60 -3.43 -0.21
N GLU A 127 19.78 -2.13 0.02
CA GLU A 127 19.39 -1.44 1.26
C GLU A 127 17.87 -1.38 1.50
N LEU A 128 17.06 -1.45 0.44
CA LEU A 128 15.60 -1.32 0.53
C LEU A 128 14.90 -2.61 0.95
N GLN A 129 15.64 -3.72 1.11
CA GLN A 129 15.09 -5.03 1.50
C GLN A 129 13.86 -5.39 0.66
N LEU A 130 14.10 -5.62 -0.63
CA LEU A 130 13.04 -5.93 -1.59
C LEU A 130 12.27 -7.19 -1.18
N PRO A 131 10.97 -7.28 -1.54
CA PRO A 131 10.21 -8.52 -1.40
C PRO A 131 10.93 -9.71 -2.05
N GLU A 132 10.81 -10.88 -1.45
CA GLU A 132 11.29 -12.12 -2.06
C GLU A 132 10.57 -12.35 -3.40
N ASN A 133 11.30 -12.78 -4.43
CA ASN A 133 10.81 -12.93 -5.81
C ASN A 133 10.41 -11.61 -6.51
N ALA A 134 10.97 -10.47 -6.08
CA ALA A 134 10.90 -9.24 -6.85
C ALA A 134 11.52 -9.40 -8.26
N PRO A 135 10.99 -8.71 -9.29
CA PRO A 135 11.59 -8.66 -10.62
C PRO A 135 13.05 -8.22 -10.60
N GLU A 136 13.82 -8.67 -11.59
CA GLU A 136 15.23 -8.30 -11.72
C GLU A 136 15.42 -6.80 -11.99
N GLN A 137 14.50 -6.18 -12.73
CA GLN A 137 14.49 -4.76 -13.05
C GLN A 137 13.10 -4.17 -12.87
N PHE A 138 13.06 -2.93 -12.41
CA PHE A 138 11.80 -2.28 -12.09
C PHE A 138 11.94 -0.78 -11.86
N THR A 139 10.82 -0.09 -11.93
CA THR A 139 10.74 1.35 -11.63
C THR A 139 10.47 1.61 -10.17
N VAL A 140 11.30 2.47 -9.57
CA VAL A 140 11.15 2.99 -8.22
C VAL A 140 10.90 4.49 -8.26
N ALA A 141 9.84 4.94 -7.59
CA ALA A 141 9.56 6.34 -7.42
C ALA A 141 9.58 6.77 -5.95
N ARG A 142 10.16 7.93 -5.70
CA ARG A 142 10.01 8.62 -4.42
C ARG A 142 8.93 9.67 -4.58
N ILE A 143 7.92 9.61 -3.73
CA ILE A 143 6.74 10.48 -3.84
C ILE A 143 6.51 11.16 -2.50
N ARG A 144 6.28 12.47 -2.54
CA ARG A 144 5.83 13.26 -1.40
C ARG A 144 4.33 13.30 -1.40
N VAL A 145 3.71 13.18 -0.24
CA VAL A 145 2.27 13.40 -0.11
C VAL A 145 1.94 14.09 1.20
N HIS A 146 1.00 15.03 1.11
CA HIS A 146 0.31 15.67 2.18
C HIS A 146 -1.17 15.26 2.12
N CYS A 147 -1.68 14.66 3.19
CA CYS A 147 -2.99 14.02 3.19
C CYS A 147 -3.68 14.14 4.56
N SER A 148 -5.01 13.98 4.56
CA SER A 148 -5.83 13.95 5.77
C SER A 148 -5.56 12.71 6.63
N LYS A 149 -6.05 12.75 7.87
CA LYS A 149 -6.04 11.60 8.77
C LYS A 149 -6.78 10.40 8.14
N GLY A 150 -6.33 9.19 8.47
CA GLY A 150 -6.97 7.97 7.99
C GLY A 150 -6.58 7.53 6.58
N THR A 151 -5.73 8.29 5.88
CA THR A 151 -5.16 7.90 4.58
C THR A 151 -4.26 6.68 4.72
N TYR A 152 -4.55 5.62 3.96
CA TYR A 152 -3.72 4.43 3.86
C TYR A 152 -2.73 4.59 2.72
N VAL A 153 -1.49 4.94 3.06
CA VAL A 153 -0.41 5.17 2.09
C VAL A 153 -0.03 3.92 1.30
N ARG A 154 -0.23 2.74 1.90
CA ARG A 154 -0.04 1.44 1.24
C ARG A 154 -1.10 1.19 0.17
N GLN A 155 -2.38 1.42 0.49
CA GLN A 155 -3.45 1.35 -0.50
C GLN A 155 -3.23 2.37 -1.62
N LEU A 156 -2.78 3.58 -1.29
CA LEU A 156 -2.44 4.58 -2.30
C LEU A 156 -1.32 4.10 -3.26
N ALA A 157 -0.40 3.24 -2.81
CA ALA A 157 0.61 2.66 -3.70
C ALA A 157 -0.05 1.75 -4.74
N GLU A 158 -0.91 0.82 -4.32
CA GLU A 158 -1.68 -0.04 -5.23
C GLU A 158 -2.55 0.79 -6.17
N ASP A 159 -3.31 1.76 -5.65
CA ASP A 159 -4.22 2.58 -6.45
C ASP A 159 -3.45 3.33 -7.55
N ILE A 160 -2.24 3.86 -7.25
CA ILE A 160 -1.36 4.50 -8.25
C ILE A 160 -0.84 3.47 -9.26
N GLY A 161 -0.48 2.26 -8.81
CA GLY A 161 -0.05 1.17 -9.67
C GLY A 161 -1.15 0.76 -10.67
N ASP A 162 -2.36 0.55 -10.18
CA ASP A 162 -3.53 0.22 -11.00
C ASP A 162 -3.78 1.30 -12.06
N ALA A 163 -3.68 2.58 -11.68
CA ALA A 163 -3.82 3.70 -12.61
C ALA A 163 -2.68 3.78 -13.65
N LEU A 164 -1.49 3.25 -13.33
CA LEU A 164 -0.37 3.10 -14.27
C LEU A 164 -0.43 1.79 -15.07
N GLY A 165 -1.38 0.89 -14.77
CA GLY A 165 -1.51 -0.41 -15.40
C GLY A 165 -0.44 -1.43 -14.98
N THR A 166 0.23 -1.24 -13.84
CA THR A 166 1.25 -2.17 -13.33
C THR A 166 1.16 -2.28 -11.80
N PRO A 167 1.29 -3.47 -11.20
CA PRO A 167 1.14 -3.62 -9.75
C PRO A 167 2.17 -2.77 -8.99
N ALA A 168 1.84 -2.31 -7.79
CA ALA A 168 2.76 -1.49 -6.99
C ALA A 168 2.65 -1.76 -5.49
N THR A 169 3.78 -1.62 -4.79
CA THR A 169 3.86 -1.81 -3.34
C THR A 169 4.71 -0.71 -2.68
N LEU A 170 4.46 -0.47 -1.39
CA LEU A 170 5.20 0.52 -0.61
C LEU A 170 6.50 -0.09 -0.04
N LEU A 171 7.65 0.43 -0.46
CA LEU A 171 8.94 0.00 0.10
C LEU A 171 9.27 0.69 1.41
N GLN A 172 9.18 2.01 1.42
CA GLN A 172 9.63 2.81 2.55
C GLN A 172 8.67 3.95 2.82
N LEU A 173 8.37 4.15 4.10
CA LEU A 173 7.50 5.21 4.57
C LEU A 173 8.22 6.05 5.63
N THR A 174 8.31 7.35 5.37
CA THR A 174 8.76 8.32 6.38
C THR A 174 7.71 9.40 6.59
N ARG A 175 7.12 9.40 7.79
CA ARG A 175 6.21 10.45 8.20
C ARG A 175 7.01 11.67 8.67
N THR A 176 7.07 12.68 7.81
CA THR A 176 7.86 13.90 8.02
C THR A 176 7.20 14.93 8.92
N SER A 177 5.89 14.83 9.15
CA SER A 177 5.12 15.72 10.01
C SER A 177 3.77 15.12 10.40
N ILE A 178 3.18 15.63 11.49
CA ILE A 178 1.82 15.40 11.96
C ILE A 178 1.29 16.73 12.49
N ALA A 179 0.25 17.28 11.85
CA ALA A 179 -0.21 18.64 12.15
C ALA A 179 0.99 19.60 12.21
N ASP A 180 1.16 20.31 13.34
CA ASP A 180 2.19 21.33 13.53
C ASP A 180 3.54 20.77 14.00
N VAL A 181 3.67 19.45 14.17
CA VAL A 181 4.91 18.79 14.62
C VAL A 181 5.62 18.19 13.42
N SER A 182 6.85 18.61 13.16
CA SER A 182 7.72 18.07 12.12
C SER A 182 8.68 17.01 12.67
N ILE A 183 9.30 16.23 11.79
CA ILE A 183 10.35 15.28 12.17
C ILE A 183 11.59 15.97 12.77
N ALA A 184 11.83 17.24 12.43
CA ALA A 184 12.92 18.01 13.03
C ALA A 184 12.65 18.35 14.51
N ASP A 185 11.39 18.30 14.92
CA ASP A 185 10.96 18.50 16.31
C ASP A 185 10.97 17.19 17.12
N THR A 186 11.38 16.08 16.50
CA THR A 186 11.43 14.76 17.15
C THR A 186 12.83 14.42 17.61
N VAL A 187 12.91 13.67 18.70
CA VAL A 187 14.16 13.08 19.22
C VAL A 187 14.11 11.58 19.06
N ASP A 188 15.28 10.97 18.84
CA ASP A 188 15.39 9.52 18.85
C ASP A 188 15.13 9.02 20.27
N ILE A 189 14.38 7.92 20.40
CA ILE A 189 14.13 7.29 21.70
C ILE A 189 15.44 6.85 22.36
N GLU A 190 16.44 6.45 21.57
CA GLU A 190 17.76 6.07 22.08
C GLU A 190 18.53 7.25 22.68
N SER A 191 18.17 8.49 22.33
CA SER A 191 18.79 9.71 22.86
C SER A 191 18.20 10.22 24.19
N LEU A 192 17.12 9.58 24.68
CA LEU A 192 16.39 9.97 25.90
C LEU A 192 16.94 9.32 27.19
N SER A 193 18.21 8.90 27.18
CA SER A 193 18.89 8.24 28.31
C SER A 193 19.01 9.13 29.55
#